data_AF-A0A222FIC7-F1
#
_entry.id   AF-A0A222FIC7-F1
#
_cell.length_a   1.000
_cell.length_b   1.000
_cell.length_c   1.000
_cell.angle_alpha   90.00
_cell.angle_beta   90.00
_cell.angle_gamma   90.00
#
_symmetry.space_group_name_H-M   'P 1'
#
loop_
_entity.id
_entity.type
_entity.pdbx_description
1 polymer ?
#
loop_
_entity_poly.entity_id
_entity_poly.type
_entity_poly.pdbx_seq_one_letter_code
_entity_poly.pdbx_strand_id
1 'polypeptide(L)'
;MHKVCSVIISALLASCAFSPAVEKHQRYARHCDMYTKQLTLETVPLEGHECKDANNAEQCALIVALGLPVVTFVVSGSIVLIGNTLHWVEFHGSCERGAVNEYVRSFKQTLAEE
;
A
#
# COMPACT_ATOMS: atom_id res chain seq x y z
N MET A 1 26.61 -3.60 20.83
CA MET A 1 25.23 -3.64 21.37
C MET A 1 24.65 -2.25 21.64
N HIS A 2 25.32 -1.33 22.36
CA HIS A 2 24.79 0.03 22.61
C HIS A 2 24.39 0.84 21.35
N LYS A 3 25.18 0.75 20.27
CA LYS A 3 24.86 1.45 19.01
C LYS A 3 23.61 0.91 18.31
N VAL A 4 23.34 -0.40 18.44
CA VAL A 4 22.16 -1.05 17.83
C VAL A 4 20.89 -0.69 18.59
N CYS A 5 20.94 -0.69 19.93
CA CYS A 5 19.79 -0.23 20.74
C CYS A 5 19.48 1.26 20.49
N SER A 6 20.50 2.12 20.39
CA SER A 6 20.28 3.55 20.13
C SER A 6 19.59 3.80 18.78
N VAL A 7 19.91 3.03 17.73
CA VAL A 7 19.29 3.15 16.41
C VAL A 7 17.84 2.66 16.42
N ILE A 8 17.56 1.55 17.11
CA ILE A 8 16.20 1.02 17.25
C ILE A 8 15.31 1.98 18.03
N ILE A 9 15.84 2.59 19.11
CA ILE A 9 15.10 3.56 19.92
C ILE A 9 14.80 4.84 19.12
N SER A 10 15.75 5.36 18.34
CA SER A 10 15.48 6.50 17.46
C SER A 10 14.43 6.20 16.38
N ALA A 11 14.39 4.96 15.86
CA ALA A 11 13.39 4.56 14.88
C ALA A 11 11.97 4.47 15.48
N LEU A 12 11.86 4.09 16.76
CA LEU A 12 10.58 4.01 17.48
C LEU A 12 10.04 5.38 17.92
N LEU A 13 10.89 6.41 17.99
CA LEU A 13 10.49 7.77 18.36
C LEU A 13 9.90 8.58 17.18
N ALA A 14 9.98 8.07 15.96
CA ALA A 14 9.35 8.69 14.79
C ALA A 14 7.89 8.24 14.68
N SER A 15 6.97 8.97 15.33
CA SER A 15 5.52 8.75 15.15
C SER A 15 5.13 9.11 13.70
N CYS A 16 4.84 8.11 12.90
CA CYS A 16 4.36 8.27 11.52
C CYS A 16 3.04 7.53 11.32
N ALA A 17 2.18 8.08 10.48
CA ALA A 17 0.98 7.42 10.01
C ALA A 17 1.21 6.84 8.62
N PHE A 18 0.68 5.65 8.34
CA PHE A 18 0.71 5.06 7.01
C PHE A 18 -0.55 5.44 6.24
N SER A 19 -0.38 5.97 5.03
CA SER A 19 -1.47 6.31 4.12
C SER A 19 -1.30 5.58 2.79
N PRO A 20 -2.38 5.09 2.16
CA PRO A 20 -2.29 4.58 0.80
C PRO A 20 -2.01 5.75 -0.16
N ALA A 21 -1.17 5.51 -1.16
CA ALA A 21 -0.84 6.45 -2.22
C ALA A 21 -0.78 5.74 -3.57
N VAL A 22 -0.95 6.50 -4.66
CA VAL A 22 -0.78 5.96 -6.01
C VAL A 22 0.70 5.82 -6.31
N GLU A 23 1.12 4.63 -6.76
CA GLU A 23 2.52 4.39 -7.12
C GLU A 23 2.94 5.31 -8.27
N LYS A 24 4.12 5.94 -8.13
CA LYS A 24 4.65 6.88 -9.13
C LYS A 24 4.89 6.19 -10.47
N HIS A 25 5.34 4.93 -10.41
CA HIS A 25 5.65 4.12 -11.58
C HIS A 25 4.62 3.02 -11.78
N GLN A 26 3.59 3.30 -12.57
CA GLN A 26 2.57 2.32 -12.94
C GLN A 26 3.13 1.32 -13.98
N ARG A 27 3.62 0.16 -13.52
CA ARG A 27 4.23 -0.84 -14.42
C ARG A 27 3.25 -1.39 -15.44
N TYR A 28 2.02 -1.66 -15.03
CA TYR A 28 0.99 -2.30 -15.86
C TYR A 28 0.17 -1.29 -16.67
N ALA A 29 -0.10 -0.09 -16.13
CA ALA A 29 -0.97 0.90 -16.78
C ALA A 29 -0.35 1.60 -18.01
N ARG A 30 0.97 1.49 -18.24
CA ARG A 30 1.60 2.03 -19.47
C ARG A 30 1.27 1.24 -20.73
N HIS A 31 0.59 0.11 -20.57
CA HIS A 31 0.54 -0.96 -21.55
C HIS A 31 -0.87 -1.33 -21.98
N CYS A 32 -1.86 -0.74 -21.31
CA CYS A 32 -3.27 -1.01 -21.40
C CYS A 32 -4.00 0.07 -20.61
N ASP A 33 -5.17 0.50 -21.07
CA ASP A 33 -6.00 1.44 -20.32
C ASP A 33 -6.76 0.69 -19.22
N MET A 34 -6.57 1.12 -17.97
CA MET A 34 -7.10 0.46 -16.77
C MET A 34 -7.66 1.50 -15.81
N TYR A 35 -8.83 1.16 -15.24
CA TYR A 35 -9.53 1.97 -14.25
C TYR A 35 -8.81 1.95 -12.90
N THR A 36 -8.34 0.78 -12.47
CA THR A 36 -7.59 0.65 -11.23
C THR A 36 -6.14 1.14 -11.39
N LYS A 37 -5.56 1.61 -10.28
CA LYS A 37 -4.15 2.02 -10.20
C LYS A 37 -3.41 1.16 -9.20
N GLN A 38 -2.13 0.94 -9.45
CA GLN A 38 -1.23 0.34 -8.49
C GLN A 38 -1.03 1.31 -7.31
N LEU A 39 -1.21 0.78 -6.10
CA LEU A 39 -1.11 1.50 -4.83
C LEU A 39 0.16 1.10 -4.08
N THR A 40 0.64 2.02 -3.25
CA THR A 40 1.77 1.85 -2.33
C THR A 40 1.45 2.50 -0.98
N LEU A 41 2.28 2.26 0.03
CA LEU A 41 2.18 2.91 1.34
C LEU A 41 3.19 4.04 1.44
N GLU A 42 2.73 5.21 1.85
CA GLU A 42 3.58 6.34 2.20
C GLU A 42 3.46 6.64 3.70
N THR A 43 4.56 7.11 4.29
CA THR A 43 4.58 7.55 5.68
C THR A 43 4.37 9.06 5.76
N VAL A 44 3.39 9.45 6.55
CA VAL A 44 3.11 10.85 6.87
C VAL A 44 3.66 11.12 8.27
N PRO A 45 4.60 12.05 8.44
CA PRO A 45 5.09 12.42 9.76
C PRO A 45 3.96 13.05 10.57
N LEU A 46 3.80 12.60 11.80
CA LEU A 46 2.83 13.19 12.72
C LEU A 46 3.54 14.29 13.51
N GLU A 47 3.10 15.53 13.37
CA GLU A 47 3.60 16.62 14.19
C GLU A 47 3.05 16.46 15.62
N GLY A 48 3.92 16.10 16.57
CA GLY A 48 3.58 15.77 17.96
C GLY A 48 3.10 16.94 18.82
N HIS A 49 2.49 17.97 18.24
CA HIS A 49 1.96 19.12 18.97
C HIS A 49 0.67 18.80 19.73
N GLU A 50 -0.05 17.74 19.33
CA GLU A 50 -1.42 17.45 19.81
C GLU A 50 -1.47 16.90 21.25
N CYS A 51 -0.36 16.36 21.78
CA CYS A 51 -0.34 15.78 23.13
C CYS A 51 0.15 16.75 24.23
N LYS A 52 0.49 18.00 23.90
CA LYS A 52 1.08 18.96 24.86
C LYS A 52 0.10 19.56 25.86
N ASP A 53 -1.17 19.73 25.48
CA ASP A 53 -2.21 20.35 26.33
C ASP A 53 -3.10 19.31 27.06
N ALA A 54 -2.76 18.02 26.97
CA ALA A 54 -3.54 16.98 27.63
C ALA A 54 -3.10 16.80 29.10
N ASN A 55 -4.08 16.74 30.02
CA ASN A 55 -3.85 16.36 31.42
C ASN A 55 -3.15 15.00 31.59
N ASN A 56 -3.09 14.19 30.52
CA ASN A 56 -2.41 12.89 30.43
C ASN A 56 -1.45 12.83 29.23
N ALA A 57 -0.59 13.83 29.07
CA ALA A 57 0.35 13.95 27.95
C ALA A 57 1.19 12.69 27.70
N GLU A 58 1.57 11.96 28.76
CA GLU A 58 2.34 10.71 28.67
C GLU A 58 1.57 9.54 28.03
N GLN A 59 0.29 9.40 28.35
CA GLN A 59 -0.58 8.36 27.79
C GLN A 59 -0.91 8.67 26.33
N CYS A 60 -1.16 9.94 26.02
CA CYS A 60 -1.34 10.43 24.66
C CYS A 60 -0.10 10.15 23.80
N ALA A 61 1.09 10.50 24.31
CA ALA A 61 2.35 10.27 23.61
C ALA A 61 2.58 8.78 23.33
N LEU A 62 2.25 7.89 24.27
CA LEU A 62 2.39 6.45 24.08
C LEU A 62 1.46 5.91 22.98
N ILE A 63 0.20 6.36 22.95
CA ILE A 63 -0.77 5.95 21.93
C ILE A 63 -0.36 6.47 20.55
N VAL A 64 0.10 7.71 20.46
CA VAL A 64 0.57 8.31 19.19
C VAL A 64 1.86 7.65 18.70
N ALA A 65 2.78 7.31 19.61
CA ALA A 65 4.05 6.68 19.24
C ALA A 65 3.89 5.21 18.83
N LEU A 66 3.02 4.45 19.49
CA LEU A 66 2.92 3.00 19.28
C LEU A 66 1.61 2.55 18.63
N GLY A 67 0.49 3.15 19.01
CA GLY A 67 -0.84 2.72 18.54
C GLY A 67 -1.14 3.21 17.13
N LEU A 68 -0.92 4.50 16.88
CA LEU A 68 -1.30 5.13 15.61
C LEU A 68 -0.57 4.56 14.37
N PRO A 69 0.75 4.29 14.41
CA PRO A 69 1.43 3.66 13.28
C PRO A 69 0.89 2.26 12.97
N VAL A 70 0.61 1.46 14.01
CA VAL A 70 0.10 0.09 13.84
C VAL A 70 -1.30 0.09 13.23
N VAL A 71 -2.19 0.92 13.75
CA VAL A 71 -3.58 1.02 13.24
C VAL A 71 -3.59 1.50 11.79
N THR A 72 -2.88 2.60 11.51
CA THR A 72 -2.82 3.15 10.15
C THR A 72 -2.16 2.18 9.17
N PHE A 73 -1.13 1.44 9.60
CA PHE A 73 -0.52 0.40 8.78
C PHE A 73 -1.50 -0.71 8.40
N VAL A 74 -2.29 -1.22 9.37
CA VAL A 74 -3.25 -2.30 9.11
C VAL A 74 -4.36 -1.83 8.16
N VAL A 75 -4.94 -0.67 8.42
CA VAL A 75 -6.04 -0.14 7.59
C VAL A 75 -5.55 0.19 6.18
N SER A 76 -4.52 1.02 6.07
CA SER A 76 -3.96 1.45 4.80
C SER A 76 -3.35 0.28 4.02
N GLY A 77 -2.66 -0.63 4.71
CA GLY A 77 -2.07 -1.83 4.10
C GLY A 77 -3.13 -2.76 3.51
N SER A 78 -4.28 -2.90 4.18
CA SER A 78 -5.40 -3.68 3.65
C SER A 78 -5.97 -3.07 2.36
N ILE A 79 -6.10 -1.74 2.31
CA ILE A 79 -6.55 -1.02 1.10
C ILE A 79 -5.58 -1.24 -0.05
N VAL A 80 -4.27 -1.09 0.21
CA VAL A 80 -3.21 -1.32 -0.80
C VAL A 80 -3.24 -2.75 -1.31
N LEU A 81 -3.38 -3.74 -0.42
CA LEU A 81 -3.42 -5.15 -0.79
C LEU A 81 -4.62 -5.45 -1.70
N ILE A 82 -5.84 -5.10 -1.27
CA ILE A 82 -7.06 -5.35 -2.05
C ILE A 82 -7.02 -4.59 -3.38
N GLY A 83 -6.62 -3.31 -3.36
CA GLY A 83 -6.52 -2.49 -4.56
C GLY A 83 -5.52 -3.06 -5.57
N ASN A 84 -4.36 -3.53 -5.12
CA ASN A 84 -3.36 -4.15 -5.98
C ASN A 84 -3.80 -5.52 -6.50
N THR A 85 -4.58 -6.29 -5.73
CA THR A 85 -5.20 -7.53 -6.22
C THR A 85 -6.21 -7.23 -7.33
N LEU A 86 -7.10 -6.26 -7.13
CA LEU A 86 -8.04 -5.83 -8.18
C LEU A 86 -7.31 -5.33 -9.42
N HIS A 87 -6.22 -4.57 -9.24
CA HIS A 87 -5.39 -4.09 -10.33
C HIS A 87 -4.74 -5.21 -11.15
N TRP A 88 -4.23 -6.24 -10.47
CA TRP A 88 -3.70 -7.42 -11.14
C TRP A 88 -4.78 -8.18 -11.91
N VAL A 89 -5.96 -8.36 -11.33
CA VAL A 89 -7.09 -9.04 -11.99
C VAL A 89 -7.55 -8.26 -13.22
N GLU A 90 -7.71 -6.94 -13.14
CA GLU A 90 -8.08 -6.10 -14.29
C GLU A 90 -7.05 -6.22 -15.42
N PHE A 91 -5.75 -6.18 -15.10
CA PHE A 91 -4.71 -6.36 -16.10
C PHE A 91 -4.82 -7.71 -16.81
N HIS A 92 -5.03 -8.79 -16.07
CA HIS A 92 -5.11 -10.12 -16.67
C HIS A 92 -6.42 -10.37 -17.43
N GLY A 93 -7.53 -9.75 -17.04
CA GLY A 93 -8.86 -9.94 -17.65
C GLY A 93 -9.16 -9.02 -18.83
N SER A 94 -8.76 -7.74 -18.74
CA SER A 94 -9.14 -6.72 -19.74
C SER A 94 -8.05 -6.49 -20.79
N CYS A 95 -6.77 -6.68 -20.44
CA CYS A 95 -5.68 -6.30 -21.33
C CYS A 95 -5.32 -7.42 -22.33
N GLU A 96 -4.88 -7.02 -23.52
CA GLU A 96 -4.57 -7.94 -24.61
C GLU A 96 -3.39 -8.88 -24.33
N ARG A 97 -2.46 -8.39 -23.51
CA ARG A 97 -1.29 -9.12 -22.99
C ARG A 97 -1.54 -9.79 -21.64
N GLY A 98 -2.78 -9.78 -21.16
CA GLY A 98 -3.15 -10.52 -19.96
C GLY A 98 -3.16 -12.01 -20.24
N ALA A 99 -2.66 -12.82 -19.28
CA ALA A 99 -2.62 -14.27 -19.41
C ALA A 99 -3.99 -14.88 -19.82
N VAL A 100 -5.10 -14.38 -19.26
CA VAL A 100 -6.45 -14.89 -19.60
C VAL A 100 -6.79 -14.63 -21.06
N ASN A 101 -6.51 -13.42 -21.56
CA ASN A 101 -6.82 -13.07 -22.94
C ASN A 101 -5.95 -13.83 -23.95
N GLU A 102 -4.70 -14.14 -23.59
CA GLU A 102 -3.82 -15.00 -24.38
C GLU A 102 -4.39 -16.41 -24.54
N TYR A 103 -4.82 -17.05 -23.44
CA TYR A 103 -5.47 -18.38 -23.49
C TYR A 103 -6.78 -18.34 -24.27
N VAL A 104 -7.63 -17.33 -24.07
CA VAL A 104 -8.89 -17.19 -24.81
C VAL A 104 -8.65 -17.03 -26.30
N ARG A 105 -7.64 -16.24 -26.71
CA ARG A 105 -7.28 -16.09 -28.13
C ARG A 105 -6.81 -17.40 -28.73
N SER A 106 -5.92 -18.12 -28.05
CA SER A 106 -5.44 -19.43 -28.51
C SER A 106 -6.59 -20.43 -28.66
N PHE A 107 -7.50 -20.49 -27.69
CA PHE A 107 -8.67 -21.37 -27.77
C PHE A 107 -9.62 -21.01 -28.93
N LYS A 108 -9.87 -19.71 -29.14
CA LYS A 108 -10.67 -19.24 -30.28
C LYS A 108 -10.05 -19.59 -31.63
N GLN A 109 -8.72 -19.56 -31.75
CA GLN A 109 -8.01 -19.96 -32.97
C GLN A 109 -8.21 -21.45 -33.23
N THR A 110 -8.03 -22.30 -32.22
CA THR A 110 -8.29 -23.75 -32.34
C THR A 110 -9.72 -24.06 -32.77
N LEU A 111 -10.72 -23.32 -32.28
CA LEU A 111 -12.11 -23.51 -32.70
C LEU A 111 -12.43 -22.98 -34.11
N ALA A 112 -11.63 -22.06 -34.65
CA ALA A 112 -11.85 -21.50 -35.98
C ALA A 112 -11.19 -22.33 -37.09
N GLU A 113 -10.33 -23.28 -36.71
CA GLU A 113 -9.66 -24.22 -37.62
C GLU A 113 -10.44 -25.53 -37.83
N GLU A 114 -11.50 -25.77 -37.04
CA GLU A 114 -12.44 -26.89 -37.16
C GLU A 114 -13.71 -26.50 -37.92
#